data_AF-A0A7Z0LEU8-F1
#
_entry.id   AF-A0A7Z0LEU8-F1
#
_cell.length_a   1.000
_cell.length_b   1.000
_cell.length_c   1.000
_cell.angle_alpha   90.00
_cell.angle_beta   90.00
_cell.angle_gamma   90.00
#
_symmetry.space_group_name_H-M   'P 1'
#
loop_
_entity.id
_entity.type
_entity.pdbx_description
1 polymer ?
#
loop_
_entity_poly.entity_id
_entity_poly.type
_entity_poly.pdbx_seq_one_letter_code
_entity_poly.pdbx_strand_id
1 'polypeptide(L)' 'GHTRKETAKLFNISTNTLYVWEKQLKEQGHLNRKQRISKAKKIPLDKLEKFVKKHPDAFLKEIAEEFS' A
#
# COMPACT_ATOMS: atom_id res chain seq x y z
N GLY A 1 -1.47 11.33 34.93
CA GLY A 1 -1.50 10.71 33.59
C GLY A 1 -1.05 9.27 33.73
N HIS A 2 -1.71 8.34 33.03
CA HIS A 2 -1.31 6.92 33.03
C HIS A 2 0.10 6.75 32.49
N THR A 3 0.86 5.83 33.07
CA THR A 3 2.19 5.52 32.54
C THR A 3 2.04 4.83 31.18
N ARG A 4 3.04 4.98 30.29
CA ARG A 4 3.05 4.28 28.99
C ARG A 4 2.87 2.77 29.13
N LYS A 5 3.34 2.18 30.24
CA LYS A 5 3.19 0.75 30.54
C LYS A 5 1.74 0.39 30.86
N GLU A 6 1.05 1.21 31.65
CA GLU A 6 -0.37 1.02 31.97
C GLU A 6 -1.23 1.15 30.71
N THR A 7 -0.99 2.18 29.91
CA THR A 7 -1.68 2.40 28.63
C THR A 7 -1.44 1.23 27.66
N ALA A 8 -0.19 0.80 27.50
CA ALA A 8 0.15 -0.33 26.63
C ALA A 8 -0.53 -1.63 27.08
N LYS A 9 -0.58 -1.88 28.39
CA LYS A 9 -1.29 -3.04 28.97
C LYS A 9 -2.80 -2.97 28.74
N LEU A 10 -3.41 -1.79 28.93
CA LEU A 10 -4.85 -1.58 28.73
C LEU A 10 -5.28 -1.86 27.29
N PHE A 11 -4.49 -1.39 26.31
CA PHE A 11 -4.78 -1.56 24.88
C PHE A 11 -4.20 -2.86 24.30
N ASN A 12 -3.57 -3.70 25.12
CA ASN A 12 -2.90 -4.94 24.72
C ASN A 12 -1.93 -4.73 23.53
N ILE A 13 -1.14 -3.66 23.60
CA ILE A 13 -0.09 -3.34 22.63
C ILE A 13 1.28 -3.38 23.30
N SER A 14 2.33 -3.46 22.50
CA SER A 14 3.69 -3.29 23.03
C SER A 14 3.92 -1.83 23.46
N THR A 15 4.72 -1.64 24.50
CA THR A 15 5.17 -0.29 24.91
C THR A 15 5.92 0.44 23.79
N ASN A 16 6.62 -0.30 22.93
CA ASN A 16 7.31 0.23 21.76
C ASN A 16 6.32 0.79 20.72
N THR A 17 5.18 0.11 20.49
CA THR A 17 4.13 0.60 19.59
C THR A 17 3.62 1.97 20.03
N LEU A 18 3.36 2.13 21.33
CA LEU A 18 2.92 3.41 21.90
C LEU A 18 3.99 4.49 21.73
N TYR A 19 5.27 4.17 21.96
CA TYR A 19 6.39 5.10 21.73
C TYR A 19 6.49 5.54 20.26
N VAL A 20 6.38 4.61 19.31
CA VAL A 20 6.42 4.91 17.87
C VAL A 20 5.27 5.82 17.46
N TRP A 21 4.07 5.60 17.99
CA TRP A 21 2.92 6.48 17.73
C TRP A 21 3.11 7.87 18.32
N GLU A 22 3.55 8.01 19.58
CA GLU A 22 3.85 9.32 20.16
C GLU A 22 4.89 10.09 19.32
N LYS A 23 5.95 9.39 18.87
CA LYS A 23 6.95 9.96 17.98
C LYS A 23 6.34 10.38 16.64
N GLN A 24 5.53 9.53 16.02
CA GLN A 24 4.85 9.82 14.75
C GLN A 24 3.94 11.05 14.89
N LEU A 25 3.18 11.14 15.98
CA LEU A 25 2.31 12.28 16.25
C LEU A 25 3.13 13.57 16.42
N LYS A 26 4.29 13.51 17.09
CA LYS A 26 5.19 14.66 17.25
C LYS A 26 5.82 15.12 15.93
N GLU A 27 6.19 14.19 15.05
CA GLU A 27 6.89 14.48 13.79
C GLU A 27 5.93 14.84 12.64
N GLN A 28 4.80 14.15 12.53
CA GLN A 28 3.87 14.25 11.40
C GLN A 28 2.58 15.01 11.76
N GLY A 29 2.30 15.22 13.05
CA GLY A 29 1.04 15.80 13.53
C GLY A 29 -0.17 14.87 13.41
N HIS A 30 0.00 13.62 12.94
CA HIS A 30 -1.08 12.66 12.77
C HIS A 30 -0.63 11.21 12.97
N LEU A 31 -1.60 10.34 13.29
CA LEU A 31 -1.41 8.88 13.40
C LEU A 31 -2.00 8.10 12.21
N ASN A 32 -2.24 8.79 11.09
CA ASN A 32 -2.79 8.15 9.90
C ASN A 32 -1.90 6.98 9.46
N ARG A 33 -2.54 5.86 9.12
CA ARG A 33 -1.86 4.69 8.59
C ARG A 33 -1.21 5.05 7.26
N LYS A 34 0.05 4.65 7.07
CA LYS A 34 0.71 4.73 5.76
C LYS A 34 -0.10 3.96 4.72
N GLN A 35 -0.56 4.66 3.67
CA GLN A 35 -1.26 4.03 2.56
C GLN A 35 -0.35 2.99 1.91
N ARG A 36 -0.87 1.77 1.72
CA ARG A 36 -0.14 0.74 0.96
C ARG A 36 -0.13 1.16 -0.50
N ILE A 37 1.05 1.44 -1.02
CA ILE A 37 1.26 1.70 -2.44
C ILE A 37 1.50 0.34 -3.11
N SER A 38 0.66 -0.01 -4.09
CA SER A 38 0.93 -1.16 -4.93
C SER A 38 2.18 -0.90 -5.76
N LYS A 39 3.03 -1.91 -5.92
CA LYS A 39 4.14 -1.81 -6.87
C LYS A 39 3.60 -1.54 -8.28
N ALA A 40 4.42 -0.87 -9.09
CA ALA A 40 4.13 -0.66 -10.50
C ALA A 40 3.83 -2.01 -11.17
N LYS A 41 2.76 -2.07 -11.97
CA LYS A 41 2.40 -3.26 -12.72
C LYS A 41 3.44 -3.48 -13.82
N LYS A 42 3.73 -4.75 -14.14
CA LYS A 42 4.65 -5.12 -15.23
C LYS A 42 4.17 -4.59 -16.59
N ILE A 43 2.86 -4.54 -16.79
CA ILE A 43 2.24 -4.11 -18.04
C ILE A 43 1.59 -2.74 -17.83
N PRO A 44 1.96 -1.72 -18.62
CA PRO A 44 1.28 -0.43 -18.61
C PRO A 44 -0.18 -0.59 -19.08
N LEU A 45 -1.14 -0.23 -18.23
CA LEU A 45 -2.58 -0.38 -18.54
C LEU A 45 -2.97 0.39 -19.79
N ASP A 46 -2.49 1.61 -19.94
CA ASP A 46 -2.82 2.47 -21.08
C ASP A 46 -2.40 1.85 -22.42
N LYS A 47 -1.29 1.09 -22.44
CA LYS A 47 -0.82 0.39 -23.63
C LYS A 47 -1.65 -0.86 -23.91
N LEU A 48 -1.97 -1.62 -22.86
CA LEU A 48 -2.82 -2.82 -22.97
C LEU A 48 -4.23 -2.46 -23.46
N GLU A 49 -4.85 -1.41 -22.91
CA GLU A 49 -6.17 -0.96 -23.35
C GLU A 49 -6.19 -0.53 -24.82
N LYS A 50 -5.16 0.17 -25.28
CA LYS A 50 -5.02 0.54 -26.70
C LYS A 50 -4.85 -0.68 -27.60
N PHE A 51 -4.09 -1.67 -27.17
CA PHE A 51 -3.87 -2.90 -27.92
C PHE A 51 -5.17 -3.69 -28.08
N VAL A 52 -5.91 -3.91 -26.98
CA VAL A 52 -7.19 -4.62 -26.99
C VAL A 52 -8.24 -3.90 -27.84
N LYS A 53 -8.28 -2.56 -27.82
CA LYS A 53 -9.19 -1.79 -28.69
C LYS A 53 -8.85 -1.91 -30.17
N LYS A 54 -7.55 -2.02 -30.51
CA LYS A 54 -7.09 -2.17 -31.89
C LYS A 54 -7.29 -3.59 -32.42
N HIS A 55 -7.20 -4.59 -31.53
CA HIS A 55 -7.33 -6.00 -31.85
C HIS A 55 -8.41 -6.64 -30.97
N PRO A 56 -9.70 -6.44 -31.30
CA PRO A 56 -10.80 -6.96 -30.50
C PRO A 56 -10.88 -8.49 -30.51
N ASP A 57 -10.23 -9.13 -31.49
CA ASP A 57 -10.15 -10.56 -31.72
C ASP A 57 -8.81 -11.18 -31.29
N ALA A 58 -7.88 -10.39 -30.73
CA ALA A 58 -6.60 -10.91 -30.28
C ALA A 58 -6.75 -11.90 -29.12
N PHE A 59 -6.03 -13.01 -29.22
CA PHE A 59 -5.96 -14.02 -28.16
C PHE A 59 -5.02 -13.58 -27.04
N LEU A 60 -5.26 -14.08 -25.82
CA LEU A 60 -4.39 -13.80 -24.67
C LEU A 60 -2.92 -14.19 -24.91
N LYS A 61 -2.68 -15.19 -25.76
CA LYS A 61 -1.32 -15.61 -26.14
C LYS A 61 -0.59 -14.54 -26.94
N GLU A 62 -1.26 -13.93 -27.93
CA GLU A 62 -0.70 -12.89 -28.79
C GLU A 62 -0.44 -11.61 -27.98
N ILE A 63 -1.38 -11.27 -27.09
CA ILE A 63 -1.19 -10.16 -26.14
C ILE A 63 0.01 -10.45 -25.23
N ALA A 64 0.14 -11.66 -24.71
CA ALA A 64 1.29 -12.02 -23.86
C ALA A 64 2.62 -11.92 -24.62
N GLU A 65 2.68 -12.32 -25.90
CA GLU A 65 3.87 -12.20 -26.74
C GLU A 65 4.27 -10.73 -26.96
N GLU A 66 3.32 -9.83 -27.18
CA GLU A 66 3.57 -8.38 -27.35
C GLU A 66 4.05 -7.70 -26.05
N PHE A 67 3.60 -8.19 -24.88
CA PHE A 67 3.86 -7.58 -23.57
C PHE A 67 4.83 -8.40 -22.68
N SER A 68 5.53 -9.40 -23.23
CA SER A 68 6.53 -10.22 -22.52
C SER A 68 7.84 -9.48 -22.22
#